data_AF-A0A443SRM2-F1
#
_entry.id   AF-A0A443SRM2-F1
#
_cell.length_a   1.000
_cell.length_b   1.000
_cell.length_c   1.000
_cell.angle_alpha   90.00
_cell.angle_beta   90.00
_cell.angle_gamma   90.00
#
_symmetry.space_group_name_H-M   'P 1'
#
loop_
_entity.id
_entity.type
_entity.pdbx_description
1 polymer ?
#
loop_
_entity_poly.entity_id
_entity_poly.type
_entity_poly.pdbx_seq_one_letter_code
_entity_poly.pdbx_strand_id
1 'polypeptide(L)'
;CKFFLEGKCHRGSECPFPHDSPQQKKKDICKFYLQGYCGKGDHCLFMHGEFPCKFFHTGAECYSGDNCRFSHQPLTDEMRSILKLYLDS
;
A
#
# COMPACT_ATOMS: atom_id res chain seq x y z
N CYS A 1 -5.08 10.13 16.82
CA CYS A 1 -6.07 10.76 17.71
C CYS A 1 -7.40 10.83 16.96
N LYS A 2 -8.44 10.17 17.47
CA LYS A 2 -9.76 10.19 16.80
C LYS A 2 -10.35 11.61 16.72
N PHE A 3 -10.22 12.39 17.79
CA PHE A 3 -10.69 13.77 17.83
C PHE A 3 -9.93 14.70 16.87
N PHE A 4 -8.66 14.40 16.55
CA PHE A 4 -7.89 15.16 15.57
C PHE A 4 -8.37 14.88 14.15
N LEU A 5 -8.67 13.61 13.82
CA LEU A 5 -9.27 13.23 12.54
C LEU A 5 -10.65 13.89 12.31
N GLU A 6 -11.38 14.17 13.39
CA GLU A 6 -12.66 14.88 13.36
C GLU A 6 -12.52 16.42 13.46
N GLY A 7 -11.30 16.97 13.54
CA GLY A 7 -11.06 18.41 13.68
C GLY A 7 -11.44 19.00 15.05
N LYS A 8 -11.72 18.17 16.05
CA LYS A 8 -12.17 18.55 17.41
C LYS A 8 -11.06 18.47 18.45
N CYS A 9 -9.83 18.22 18.04
CA CYS A 9 -8.72 18.12 18.99
C CYS A 9 -8.16 19.51 19.33
N HIS A 10 -8.37 19.95 20.56
CA HIS A 10 -7.84 21.22 21.08
C HIS A 10 -6.45 21.06 21.74
N ARG A 11 -5.96 19.82 21.88
CA ARG A 11 -4.69 19.52 22.57
C ARG A 11 -3.44 19.71 21.71
N GLY A 12 -3.59 20.03 20.42
CA GLY A 12 -2.47 20.32 19.52
C GLY A 12 -1.34 19.29 19.63
N SER A 13 -0.11 19.75 19.82
CA SER A 13 1.10 18.93 19.97
C SER A 13 1.22 18.22 21.33
N GLU A 14 0.45 18.63 22.34
CA GLU A 14 0.42 18.03 23.68
C GLU A 14 -0.55 16.85 23.77
N CYS A 15 -1.17 16.47 22.66
CA CYS A 15 -2.09 15.35 22.65
C CYS A 15 -1.32 14.02 22.80
N PRO A 16 -1.67 13.18 23.78
CA PRO A 16 -1.00 11.89 23.99
C PRO A 16 -1.29 10.88 22.87
N PHE A 17 -2.18 11.20 21.94
CA PHE A 17 -2.54 10.37 20.81
C PHE A 17 -1.93 10.94 19.53
N PRO A 18 -1.35 10.10 18.65
CA PRO A 18 -0.63 10.58 17.47
C PRO A 18 -1.57 11.33 16.52
N HIS A 19 -1.21 12.56 16.18
CA HIS A 19 -1.94 13.41 15.21
C HIS A 19 -1.48 13.18 13.79
N ASP A 20 -0.24 12.73 13.65
CA ASP A 20 0.43 12.44 12.39
C ASP A 20 0.65 10.93 12.23
N SER A 21 -0.38 10.12 12.54
CA SER A 21 -0.37 8.75 12.05
C SER A 21 -0.90 8.79 10.63
N PRO A 22 -0.04 8.79 9.59
CA PRO A 22 -0.52 8.40 8.28
C PRO A 22 -1.23 7.06 8.51
N GLN A 23 -2.49 6.94 8.07
CA GLN A 23 -3.13 5.63 8.16
C GLN A 23 -2.20 4.67 7.44
N GLN A 24 -1.50 3.81 8.19
CA GLN A 24 -0.46 2.97 7.62
C GLN A 24 -1.11 2.23 6.47
N LYS A 25 -0.60 2.45 5.24
CA LYS A 25 -1.04 1.68 4.08
C LYS A 25 -0.98 0.23 4.51
N LYS A 26 -2.13 -0.44 4.45
CA LYS A 26 -2.20 -1.88 4.65
C LYS A 26 -1.20 -2.50 3.69
N LYS A 27 -0.41 -3.42 4.23
CA LYS A 27 0.60 -4.19 3.52
C LYS A 27 -0.07 -5.26 2.64
N ASP A 28 -1.07 -4.82 1.88
CA ASP A 28 -1.97 -5.63 1.09
C ASP A 28 -2.30 -4.88 -0.20
N ILE A 29 -2.40 -5.63 -1.28
CA ILE A 29 -2.78 -5.09 -2.59
C ILE A 29 -4.25 -4.66 -2.60
N CYS A 30 -4.53 -3.50 -3.19
CA CYS A 30 -5.90 -3.04 -3.38
C CYS A 30 -6.59 -3.91 -4.44
N LYS A 31 -7.60 -4.68 -4.02
CA LYS A 31 -8.42 -5.51 -4.92
C LYS A 31 -9.11 -4.69 -6.02
N PHE A 32 -9.55 -3.47 -5.70
CA PHE A 32 -10.17 -2.57 -6.66
C PHE A 32 -9.18 -1.98 -7.66
N TYR A 33 -7.92 -1.77 -7.25
CA TYR A 33 -6.85 -1.32 -8.16
C TYR A 33 -6.46 -2.44 -9.12
N LEU A 34 -6.35 -3.67 -8.62
CA LEU A 34 -6.16 -4.87 -9.45
C LEU A 34 -7.20 -4.95 -10.57
N GLN A 35 -8.45 -4.64 -10.25
CA GLN A 35 -9.56 -4.66 -11.20
C GLN A 35 -9.70 -3.36 -12.01
N GLY A 36 -8.91 -2.32 -11.71
CA GLY A 36 -8.84 -1.08 -12.48
C GLY A 36 -9.89 -0.02 -12.15
N TYR A 37 -10.62 -0.13 -11.04
CA TYR A 37 -11.69 0.79 -10.68
C TYR A 37 -11.57 1.38 -9.26
N CYS A 38 -10.35 1.42 -8.72
CA CYS A 38 -10.11 2.08 -7.43
C CYS A 38 -10.35 3.59 -7.52
N GLY A 39 -11.44 4.08 -6.92
CA GLY A 39 -11.75 5.51 -6.83
C GLY A 39 -11.01 6.26 -5.72
N LYS A 40 -10.17 5.58 -4.92
CA LYS A 40 -9.47 6.19 -3.77
C LYS A 40 -8.14 6.84 -4.13
N GLY A 41 -7.57 6.55 -5.31
CA GLY A 41 -6.29 7.10 -5.75
C GLY A 41 -5.20 6.96 -4.67
N ASP A 42 -4.49 8.05 -4.40
CA ASP A 42 -3.43 8.13 -3.38
C ASP A 42 -3.94 8.04 -1.93
N HIS A 43 -5.23 8.29 -1.70
CA HIS A 43 -5.87 8.11 -0.40
C HIS A 43 -6.31 6.67 -0.14
N CYS A 44 -5.91 5.72 -1.01
CA CYS A 44 -6.20 4.31 -0.78
C CYS A 44 -5.37 3.78 0.39
N LEU A 45 -6.05 3.11 1.31
CA LEU A 45 -5.42 2.41 2.44
C LEU A 45 -4.66 1.15 2.02
N PHE A 46 -4.64 0.79 0.74
CA PHE A 46 -4.04 -0.43 0.21
C PHE A 46 -3.01 -0.08 -0.88
N MET A 47 -2.10 -1.00 -1.15
CA MET A 47 -1.04 -0.79 -2.14
C MET A 47 -1.57 -0.84 -3.58
N HIS A 48 -1.05 0.05 -4.42
CA HIS A 48 -1.34 0.15 -5.86
C HIS A 48 -0.09 -0.23 -6.67
N GLY A 49 0.45 0.69 -7.48
CA GLY A 49 1.63 0.46 -8.30
C GLY A 49 2.93 0.21 -7.54
N GLU A 50 2.97 0.56 -6.26
CA GLU A 50 4.09 0.25 -5.37
C GLU A 50 4.14 -1.23 -4.97
N PHE A 51 3.05 -1.99 -5.18
CA PHE A 51 3.04 -3.41 -4.88
C PHE A 51 3.96 -4.14 -5.87
N PRO A 52 4.82 -5.06 -5.41
CA PRO A 52 5.76 -5.75 -6.27
C PRO A 52 5.06 -6.67 -7.28
N CYS A 53 5.53 -6.63 -8.52
CA CYS A 53 5.00 -7.50 -9.56
C CYS A 53 5.28 -8.95 -9.23
N LYS A 54 4.21 -9.71 -8.96
CA LYS A 54 4.35 -11.14 -8.65
C LYS A 54 5.09 -11.87 -9.75
N PHE A 55 4.75 -11.66 -11.03
CA PHE A 55 5.34 -12.41 -12.13
C PHE A 55 6.84 -12.20 -12.19
N PHE A 56 7.26 -10.93 -12.21
CA PHE A 56 8.68 -10.55 -12.26
C PHE A 56 9.50 -11.14 -11.11
N HIS A 57 8.95 -11.18 -9.89
CA HIS A 57 9.67 -11.67 -8.71
C HIS A 57 9.48 -13.17 -8.41
N THR A 58 8.48 -13.83 -8.99
CA THR A 58 8.29 -15.28 -8.87
C THR A 58 8.99 -16.08 -9.98
N GLY A 59 9.79 -15.42 -10.81
CA GLY A 59 10.50 -16.05 -11.93
C GLY A 59 9.64 -16.30 -13.17
N ALA A 60 8.44 -15.71 -13.23
CA ALA A 60 7.62 -15.71 -14.44
C ALA A 60 7.90 -14.45 -15.28
N GLU A 61 7.79 -14.55 -16.59
CA GLU A 61 7.96 -13.38 -17.44
C GLU A 61 6.77 -12.42 -17.28
N CYS A 62 7.06 -11.16 -16.97
CA CYS A 62 6.04 -10.11 -16.96
C CYS A 62 5.82 -9.59 -18.38
N TYR A 63 4.74 -10.04 -19.03
CA TYR A 63 4.37 -9.59 -20.38
C TYR A 63 4.00 -8.11 -20.49
N SER A 64 3.76 -7.44 -19.37
CA SER A 64 3.46 -6.00 -19.35
C SER A 64 4.70 -5.11 -19.49
N GLY A 65 5.92 -5.67 -19.34
CA GLY A 65 7.17 -4.93 -19.50
C GLY A 65 7.21 -3.64 -18.67
N ASP A 66 7.59 -2.54 -19.31
CA ASP A 66 7.64 -1.19 -18.71
C ASP A 66 6.26 -0.59 -18.39
N ASN A 67 5.19 -1.14 -18.97
CA ASN A 67 3.81 -0.73 -18.69
C ASN A 67 3.17 -1.56 -17.57
N CYS A 68 3.99 -2.27 -16.78
CA CYS A 68 3.48 -3.04 -15.67
C CYS A 68 2.81 -2.14 -14.63
N ARG A 69 1.65 -2.59 -14.17
CA ARG A 69 0.82 -1.89 -13.17
C ARG A 69 1.40 -1.98 -11.76
N PHE A 70 2.47 -2.75 -11.60
CA PHE A 70 3.12 -3.14 -10.36
C PHE A 70 4.62 -2.85 -10.46
N SER A 71 5.26 -2.72 -9.32
CA SER A 71 6.68 -2.36 -9.26
C SER A 71 7.57 -3.52 -9.70
N HIS A 72 8.52 -3.23 -10.60
CA HIS A 72 9.66 -4.10 -10.94
C HIS A 72 10.93 -3.68 -10.20
N GLN A 73 10.83 -2.74 -9.26
CA GLN A 73 11.97 -2.31 -8.47
C GLN A 73 12.49 -3.46 -7.59
N PRO A 74 13.79 -3.46 -7.26
CA PRO A 74 14.34 -4.44 -6.32
C PRO A 74 13.56 -4.43 -5.02
N LEU A 75 13.15 -5.63 -4.57
CA LEU A 75 12.39 -5.79 -3.34
C LEU A 75 13.26 -5.47 -2.14
N THR A 76 12.73 -4.67 -1.22
CA THR A 76 13.21 -4.63 0.17
C THR A 76 12.77 -5.89 0.91
N ASP A 77 13.42 -6.23 2.02
CA ASP A 77 13.01 -7.35 2.89
C ASP A 77 11.53 -7.29 3.28
N GLU A 78 11.01 -6.09 3.51
CA GLU A 78 9.59 -5.88 3.80
C GLU A 78 8.70 -6.24 2.60
N MET A 79 8.99 -5.70 1.41
CA MET A 79 8.21 -5.98 0.20
C MET A 79 8.25 -7.46 -0.17
N ARG A 80 9.39 -8.12 0.04
CA ARG A 80 9.54 -9.57 -0.16
C ARG A 80 8.65 -10.37 0.77
N SER A 81 8.58 -9.96 2.04
CA SER A 81 7.72 -10.59 3.03
C SER A 81 6.25 -10.42 2.68
N ILE A 82 5.84 -9.21 2.27
CA ILE A 82 4.48 -8.91 1.83
C ILE A 82 4.09 -9.75 0.61
N LEU A 83 4.95 -9.79 -0.41
CA LEU A 83 4.70 -10.59 -1.62
C LEU A 83 4.57 -12.07 -1.27
N LYS A 84 5.43 -12.60 -0.39
CA LYS A 84 5.37 -13.99 0.04
C LYS A 84 4.05 -14.31 0.75
N LEU A 85 3.60 -13.45 1.66
CA LEU A 85 2.31 -13.62 2.36
C LEU A 85 1.13 -13.60 1.38
N TYR A 86 1.17 -12.73 0.37
CA TYR A 86 0.14 -12.66 -0.67
C TYR A 86 0.06 -13.91 -1.53
N LEU A 87 1.19 -14.57 -1.82
CA LEU A 87 1.26 -15.78 -2.64
C LEU A 87 0.83 -17.05 -1.87
N ASP A 88 0.91 -17.02 -0.54
CA ASP A 88 0.59 -18.14 0.36
C ASP A 88 -0.88 -18.12 0.83
N SER A 89 -1.62 -17.04 0.55
CA SER A 89 -3.05 -16.85 0.90
C SER A 89 -4.04 -17.38 -0.14
#